data_AF-A0AAJ2PH43-F1
#
_entry.id   AF-A0AAJ2PH43-F1
#
_cell.length_a   1.000
_cell.length_b   1.000
_cell.length_c   1.000
_cell.angle_alpha   90.00
_cell.angle_beta   90.00
_cell.angle_gamma   90.00
#
_symmetry.space_group_name_H-M   'P 1'
#
loop_
_entity.id
_entity.type
_entity.pdbx_description
1 polymer ?
#
loop_
_entity_poly.entity_id
_entity_poly.type
_entity_poly.pdbx_seq_one_letter_code
_entity_poly.pdbx_strand_id
1 'polypeptide(L)'
;MKYLTEDDLRLIYRDNPFETFTIQNQTRLTPGAKTFLMDRKVKIIDEGEKKFNRQTSTINDSKVNDVSLSESNDWLLLRSELLQVAFEVMNLDFSISEELCALEQSMSSKSSTKPIQFRWKDQQKMNKSDMVEYLSRVRLLLKTRKGKIASYLFPLYFKFQAFSEKFGEKPPIVLQDAVNYLAGIIIDCINRCEEVGDDLKKIT
;
A
#
# COMPACT_ATOMS: atom_id res chain seq x y z
N MET A 1 31.14 9.28 -19.56
CA MET A 1 30.26 10.24 -18.86
C MET A 1 29.17 10.64 -19.83
N LYS A 2 27.90 10.69 -19.40
CA LYS A 2 26.81 11.20 -20.24
C LYS A 2 26.57 12.67 -19.92
N TYR A 3 26.27 13.47 -20.94
CA TYR A 3 25.83 14.85 -20.76
C TYR A 3 24.33 14.92 -21.03
N LEU A 4 23.59 15.57 -20.14
CA LEU A 4 22.17 15.85 -20.33
C LEU A 4 22.02 17.26 -20.90
N THR A 5 21.34 17.36 -22.03
CA THR A 5 21.07 18.62 -22.73
C THR A 5 19.76 19.24 -22.26
N GLU A 6 19.54 20.49 -22.65
CA GLU A 6 18.26 21.16 -22.39
C GLU A 6 17.10 20.46 -23.12
N ASP A 7 17.31 20.01 -24.36
CA ASP A 7 16.25 19.38 -25.15
C ASP A 7 15.84 18.00 -24.59
N ASP A 8 16.78 17.23 -24.02
CA ASP A 8 16.46 16.02 -23.27
C ASP A 8 15.51 16.33 -22.09
N LEU A 9 15.81 17.38 -21.32
CA LEU A 9 14.97 17.81 -20.19
C LEU A 9 13.62 18.39 -20.65
N ARG A 10 13.58 19.11 -21.77
CA ARG A 10 12.33 19.65 -22.34
C ARG A 10 11.39 18.53 -22.79
N LEU A 11 11.91 17.46 -23.38
CA LEU A 11 11.12 16.28 -23.74
C LEU A 11 10.51 15.64 -22.49
N ILE A 12 11.36 15.31 -21.49
CA ILE A 12 10.90 14.68 -20.24
C ILE A 12 9.88 15.57 -19.51
N TYR A 13 10.14 16.88 -19.43
CA TYR A 13 9.27 17.84 -18.71
C TYR A 13 7.96 18.12 -19.45
N ARG A 14 7.94 18.02 -20.79
CA ARG A 14 6.73 18.14 -21.60
C ARG A 14 5.80 16.95 -21.37
N ASP A 15 6.34 15.74 -21.33
CA ASP A 15 5.57 14.51 -21.19
C ASP A 15 5.13 14.29 -19.73
N ASN A 16 5.96 14.67 -18.76
CA ASN A 16 5.63 14.68 -17.34
C ASN A 16 6.38 15.80 -16.58
N PRO A 17 5.71 16.92 -16.23
CA PRO A 17 6.30 17.98 -15.42
C PRO A 17 6.81 17.49 -14.06
N PHE A 18 7.99 17.96 -13.64
CA PHE A 18 8.63 17.56 -12.39
C PHE A 18 9.17 18.77 -11.60
N GLU A 19 9.07 18.72 -10.28
CA GLU A 19 9.53 19.81 -9.38
C GLU A 19 10.95 19.59 -8.83
N THR A 20 11.50 18.38 -8.97
CA THR A 20 12.84 18.01 -8.50
C THR A 20 13.56 17.20 -9.57
N PHE A 21 14.86 17.44 -9.74
CA PHE A 21 15.70 16.72 -10.69
C PHE A 21 17.00 16.26 -10.01
N THR A 22 17.25 14.95 -10.00
CA THR A 22 18.44 14.35 -9.37
C THR A 22 19.53 14.08 -10.40
N ILE A 23 20.72 14.63 -10.19
CA ILE A 23 21.91 14.36 -11.01
C ILE A 23 22.53 13.05 -10.52
N GLN A 24 22.39 12.00 -11.33
CA GLN A 24 23.03 10.71 -11.08
C GLN A 24 24.56 10.79 -11.24
N ASN A 25 25.29 10.05 -10.41
CA ASN A 25 26.76 10.01 -10.32
C ASN A 25 27.58 9.80 -11.64
N GLN A 26 26.95 9.48 -12.77
CA GLN A 26 27.62 9.33 -14.09
C GLN A 26 27.15 10.32 -15.18
N THR A 27 26.24 11.22 -14.82
CA THR A 27 25.58 12.17 -15.71
C THR A 27 25.93 13.60 -15.31
N ARG A 28 26.26 14.45 -16.28
CA ARG A 28 26.52 15.88 -16.06
C ARG A 28 25.50 16.73 -16.80
N LEU A 29 24.99 17.78 -16.15
CA LEU A 29 24.17 18.78 -16.82
C LEU A 29 25.06 19.66 -17.72
N THR A 30 24.59 19.94 -18.93
CA THR A 30 25.11 21.06 -19.73
C THR A 30 24.68 22.41 -19.12
N PRO A 31 25.32 23.54 -19.45
CA PRO A 31 24.90 24.86 -18.96
C PRO A 31 23.43 25.18 -19.28
N GLY A 32 22.97 24.90 -20.51
CA GLY A 32 21.57 25.09 -20.91
C GLY A 32 20.59 24.23 -20.10
N ALA A 33 20.93 22.95 -19.88
CA ALA A 33 20.15 22.06 -19.02
C ALA A 33 20.02 22.59 -17.58
N LYS A 34 21.09 23.15 -17.03
CA LYS A 34 21.07 23.76 -15.69
C LYS A 34 20.18 25.01 -15.64
N THR A 35 20.28 25.90 -16.63
CA THR A 35 19.44 27.11 -16.74
C THR A 35 17.96 26.76 -16.84
N PHE A 36 17.60 25.80 -17.69
CA PHE A 36 16.22 25.34 -17.86
C PHE A 36 15.57 24.85 -16.56
N LEU A 37 16.32 24.09 -15.75
CA LEU A 37 15.85 23.64 -14.43
C LEU A 37 15.65 24.82 -13.47
N MET A 38 16.58 25.79 -13.47
CA MET A 38 16.49 26.98 -12.61
C MET A 38 15.31 27.88 -12.98
N ASP A 39 15.08 28.15 -14.27
CA ASP A 39 13.96 28.97 -14.76
C ASP A 39 12.60 28.36 -14.42
N ARG A 40 12.52 27.02 -14.42
CA ARG A 40 11.34 26.24 -14.01
C ARG A 40 11.22 26.06 -12.49
N LYS A 41 12.12 26.64 -11.69
CA LYS A 41 12.25 26.44 -10.23
C LYS A 41 12.38 24.98 -9.79
N VAL A 42 12.89 24.12 -10.68
CA VAL A 42 13.11 22.71 -10.40
C VAL A 42 14.31 22.55 -9.46
N LYS A 43 14.09 21.87 -8.34
CA LYS A 43 15.13 21.65 -7.34
C LYS A 43 16.16 20.65 -7.86
N ILE A 44 17.37 21.12 -8.11
CA ILE A 44 18.49 20.27 -8.52
C ILE A 44 19.08 19.60 -7.27
N ILE A 45 19.20 18.27 -7.28
CA ILE A 45 19.85 17.48 -6.23
C ILE A 45 21.08 16.80 -6.84
N ASP A 46 22.28 17.18 -6.41
CA ASP A 46 23.51 16.47 -6.77
C ASP A 46 23.76 15.32 -5.76
N GLU A 47 23.98 14.11 -6.26
CA GLU A 47 24.34 12.96 -5.42
C GLU A 47 25.78 13.06 -4.89
N GLY A 48 26.67 13.78 -5.59
CA GLY A 48 28.09 13.93 -5.25
C GLY A 48 28.39 14.94 -4.14
N GLU A 49 27.57 15.99 -3.99
CA GLU A 49 27.83 17.10 -3.05
C GLU A 49 27.20 16.95 -1.65
N LYS A 50 26.79 15.74 -1.25
CA LYS A 50 26.26 15.45 0.11
C LYS A 50 27.33 15.41 1.22
N LYS A 51 28.27 16.37 1.23
CA LYS A 51 29.13 16.69 2.39
C LYS A 51 29.32 18.21 2.50
N PHE A 52 28.98 18.76 3.67
CA PHE A 52 28.97 20.20 4.03
C PHE A 52 27.95 21.04 3.24
N ASN A 53 26.76 21.34 3.78
CA ASN A 53 26.67 22.22 4.95
C ASN A 53 25.42 21.96 5.82
N ARG A 54 25.52 22.21 7.13
CA ARG A 54 24.47 21.91 8.12
C ARG A 54 24.24 23.14 9.01
N GLN A 55 23.12 23.85 8.80
CA GLN A 55 22.53 24.93 9.63
C GLN A 55 21.41 25.59 8.79
N THR A 56 20.20 25.93 9.24
CA THR A 56 19.24 25.44 10.27
C THR A 56 17.83 25.69 9.67
N SER A 57 16.68 25.11 10.03
CA SER A 57 16.23 24.05 10.97
C SER A 57 15.15 23.22 10.20
N THR A 58 14.45 22.19 10.71
CA THR A 58 14.29 21.51 12.00
C THR A 58 14.45 20.00 11.79
N ILE A 59 14.86 19.26 12.83
CA ILE A 59 15.17 17.82 12.72
C ILE A 59 13.92 16.99 13.01
N ASN A 60 13.58 16.09 12.09
CA ASN A 60 13.30 14.68 12.44
C ASN A 60 13.75 13.83 11.25
N ASP A 61 14.98 13.30 11.39
CA ASP A 61 15.70 12.53 10.38
C ASP A 61 15.25 11.07 10.50
N SER A 62 14.78 10.49 9.40
CA SER A 62 14.53 9.04 9.29
C SER A 62 14.77 8.62 7.85
N LYS A 63 16.06 8.49 7.53
CA LYS A 63 16.53 7.74 6.36
C LYS A 63 15.99 6.30 6.44
N VAL A 64 14.99 6.00 5.62
CA VAL A 64 14.68 4.63 5.24
C VAL A 64 14.82 4.54 3.73
N ASN A 65 15.44 3.46 3.26
CA ASN A 65 15.85 3.31 1.87
C ASN A 65 14.65 3.38 0.92
N ASP A 66 14.71 4.28 -0.05
CA ASP A 66 13.76 4.34 -1.17
C ASP A 66 14.07 3.23 -2.18
N VAL A 67 13.94 1.98 -1.74
CA VAL A 67 13.55 0.90 -2.63
C VAL A 67 12.08 1.16 -2.92
N SER A 68 11.77 1.46 -4.19
CA SER A 68 10.39 1.64 -4.62
C SER A 68 9.54 0.49 -4.08
N LEU A 69 8.54 0.79 -3.24
CA LEU A 69 7.72 -0.22 -2.56
C LEU A 69 7.20 -1.27 -3.55
N SER A 70 6.85 -0.82 -4.76
CA SER A 70 6.39 -1.60 -5.90
C SER A 70 7.34 -2.70 -6.38
N GLU A 71 8.64 -2.62 -6.06
CA GLU A 71 9.69 -3.52 -6.55
C GLU A 71 10.28 -4.42 -5.44
N SER A 72 9.82 -4.26 -4.19
CA SER A 72 10.20 -5.14 -3.09
C SER A 72 9.60 -6.54 -3.26
N ASN A 73 10.42 -7.58 -3.22
CA ASN A 73 9.96 -8.97 -3.28
C ASN A 73 8.93 -9.30 -2.20
N ASP A 74 9.06 -8.73 -0.99
CA ASP A 74 8.08 -8.87 0.09
C ASP A 74 6.70 -8.31 -0.31
N TRP A 75 6.67 -7.17 -1.01
CA TRP A 75 5.44 -6.54 -1.46
C TRP A 75 4.79 -7.30 -2.62
N LEU A 76 5.60 -7.79 -3.56
CA LEU A 76 5.14 -8.65 -4.65
C LEU A 76 4.58 -9.97 -4.14
N LEU A 77 5.18 -10.57 -3.10
CA LEU A 77 4.66 -11.76 -2.42
C LEU A 77 3.32 -11.49 -1.75
N LEU A 78 3.17 -10.37 -1.01
CA LEU A 78 1.88 -10.01 -0.41
C LEU A 78 0.77 -9.82 -1.44
N ARG A 79 1.07 -9.22 -2.59
CA ARG A 79 0.12 -9.07 -3.71
C ARG A 79 -0.25 -10.41 -4.35
N SER A 80 0.70 -11.32 -4.53
CA SER A 80 0.40 -12.65 -5.09
C SER A 80 -0.44 -13.50 -4.13
N GLU A 81 -0.18 -13.43 -2.82
CA GLU A 81 -1.01 -14.08 -1.80
C GLU A 81 -2.41 -13.47 -1.69
N LEU A 82 -2.56 -12.15 -1.85
CA LEU A 82 -3.86 -11.47 -1.93
C LEU A 82 -4.70 -12.02 -3.08
N LEU A 83 -4.11 -12.21 -4.27
CA LEU A 83 -4.78 -12.83 -5.42
C LEU A 83 -5.10 -14.32 -5.19
N GLN A 84 -4.22 -15.06 -4.51
CA GLN A 84 -4.50 -16.45 -4.13
C GLN A 84 -5.72 -16.54 -3.19
N VAL A 85 -5.78 -15.68 -2.17
CA VAL A 85 -6.94 -15.62 -1.26
C VAL A 85 -8.21 -15.17 -1.99
N ALA A 86 -8.11 -14.22 -2.93
CA ALA A 86 -9.24 -13.83 -3.78
C ALA A 86 -9.78 -15.03 -4.58
N PHE A 87 -8.91 -15.87 -5.15
CA PHE A 87 -9.30 -17.08 -5.87
C PHE A 87 -9.99 -18.12 -4.97
N GLU A 88 -9.40 -18.42 -3.80
CA GLU A 88 -9.99 -19.36 -2.82
C GLU A 88 -11.39 -18.91 -2.35
N VAL A 89 -11.57 -17.60 -2.14
CA VAL A 89 -12.84 -17.00 -1.69
C VAL A 89 -13.88 -16.90 -2.80
N MET A 90 -13.50 -16.93 -4.08
CA MET A 90 -14.39 -16.75 -5.24
C MET A 90 -15.64 -17.65 -5.23
N ASN A 91 -15.47 -18.91 -4.84
CA ASN A 91 -16.56 -19.90 -4.78
C ASN A 91 -17.40 -19.80 -3.49
N LEU A 92 -16.93 -19.05 -2.49
CA LEU A 92 -17.61 -18.84 -1.21
C LEU A 92 -18.42 -17.54 -1.21
N ASP A 93 -17.82 -16.45 -1.71
CA ASP A 93 -18.39 -15.11 -1.84
C ASP A 93 -17.69 -14.33 -2.97
N PHE A 94 -18.35 -14.25 -4.13
CA PHE A 94 -17.82 -13.55 -5.31
C PHE A 94 -17.63 -12.04 -5.06
N SER A 95 -18.47 -11.41 -4.24
CA SER A 95 -18.34 -9.97 -3.94
C SER A 95 -17.00 -9.69 -3.26
N ILE A 96 -16.66 -10.48 -2.23
CA ILE A 96 -15.40 -10.36 -1.49
C ILE A 96 -14.20 -10.68 -2.39
N SER A 97 -14.33 -11.65 -3.31
CA SER A 97 -13.27 -11.99 -4.28
C SER A 97 -12.93 -10.81 -5.20
N GLU A 98 -13.94 -10.21 -5.85
CA GLU A 98 -13.77 -9.01 -6.69
C GLU A 98 -13.21 -7.83 -5.89
N GLU A 99 -13.67 -7.68 -4.64
CA GLU A 99 -13.22 -6.67 -3.68
C GLU A 99 -11.73 -6.81 -3.30
N LEU A 100 -11.19 -8.03 -3.26
CA LEU A 100 -9.76 -8.29 -3.04
C LEU A 100 -8.94 -8.08 -4.33
N CYS A 101 -9.47 -8.45 -5.50
CA CYS A 101 -8.86 -8.15 -6.80
C CYS A 101 -8.77 -6.64 -7.04
N ALA A 102 -9.80 -5.88 -6.68
CA ALA A 102 -9.83 -4.42 -6.76
C ALA A 102 -8.80 -3.78 -5.81
N LEU A 103 -8.64 -4.34 -4.59
CA LEU A 103 -7.59 -3.93 -3.66
C LEU A 103 -6.19 -4.10 -4.28
N GLU A 104 -5.92 -5.24 -4.92
CA GLU A 104 -4.62 -5.51 -5.57
C GLU A 104 -4.34 -4.52 -6.71
N GLN A 105 -5.34 -4.22 -7.54
CA GLN A 105 -5.20 -3.23 -8.61
C GLN A 105 -4.84 -1.84 -8.08
N SER A 106 -5.41 -1.44 -6.93
CA SER A 106 -5.06 -0.17 -6.28
C SER A 106 -3.58 -0.10 -5.87
N MET A 107 -3.01 -1.24 -5.46
CA MET A 107 -1.59 -1.40 -5.10
C MET A 107 -0.64 -1.43 -6.31
N SER A 108 -1.16 -1.70 -7.50
CA SER A 108 -0.37 -1.85 -8.73
C SER A 108 -0.24 -0.58 -9.56
N SER A 109 -1.01 0.46 -9.26
CA SER A 109 -1.33 1.48 -10.26
C SER A 109 -0.19 2.48 -10.55
N LYS A 110 0.53 2.24 -11.65
CA LYS A 110 1.07 3.31 -12.53
C LYS A 110 -0.01 3.89 -13.46
N SER A 111 -1.25 3.37 -13.41
CA SER A 111 -2.38 3.76 -14.25
C SER A 111 -3.66 3.91 -13.44
N SER A 112 -4.24 5.11 -13.49
CA SER A 112 -5.51 5.44 -12.83
C SER A 112 -6.71 4.76 -13.50
N THR A 113 -7.46 3.93 -12.77
CA THR A 113 -8.81 3.50 -13.17
C THR A 113 -9.79 3.53 -12.00
N LYS A 114 -10.40 4.71 -11.81
CA LYS A 114 -11.48 5.05 -10.86
C LYS A 114 -11.13 4.90 -9.36
N PRO A 115 -11.57 5.83 -8.49
CA PRO A 115 -11.47 5.63 -7.04
C PRO A 115 -12.42 4.48 -6.65
N ILE A 116 -11.85 3.33 -6.31
CA ILE A 116 -12.64 2.18 -5.85
C ILE A 116 -13.38 2.60 -4.58
N GLN A 117 -14.71 2.53 -4.62
CA GLN A 117 -15.55 2.74 -3.45
C GLN A 117 -15.56 1.44 -2.64
N PHE A 118 -14.47 1.22 -1.91
CA PHE A 118 -14.36 0.17 -0.92
C PHE A 118 -15.49 0.30 0.11
N ARG A 119 -16.25 -0.80 0.29
CA ARG A 119 -17.41 -0.87 1.18
C ARG A 119 -17.11 -0.52 2.64
N TRP A 120 -15.85 -0.70 3.06
CA TRP A 120 -15.38 -0.57 4.44
C TRP A 120 -14.47 0.66 4.67
N LYS A 121 -14.62 1.72 3.87
CA LYS A 121 -13.80 2.94 3.95
C LYS A 121 -13.81 3.65 5.31
N ASP A 122 -14.90 3.50 6.07
CA ASP A 122 -15.14 4.25 7.32
C ASP A 122 -14.86 3.44 8.60
N GLN A 123 -14.23 2.27 8.52
CA GLN A 123 -13.97 1.47 9.71
C GLN A 123 -12.72 1.93 10.47
N GLN A 124 -12.94 2.14 11.78
CA GLN A 124 -11.99 2.56 12.80
C GLN A 124 -10.59 1.96 12.63
N LYS A 125 -9.57 2.76 12.96
CA LYS A 125 -8.18 2.29 13.08
C LYS A 125 -8.10 1.19 14.15
N MET A 126 -8.17 -0.06 13.71
CA MET A 126 -8.33 -1.23 14.58
C MET A 126 -7.03 -1.57 15.30
N ASN A 127 -7.11 -1.95 16.58
CA ASN A 127 -5.91 -2.37 17.30
C ASN A 127 -5.64 -3.86 17.07
N LYS A 128 -4.35 -4.23 17.12
CA LYS A 128 -3.88 -5.63 17.01
C LYS A 128 -4.56 -6.55 18.05
N SER A 129 -4.89 -6.01 19.23
CA SER A 129 -5.60 -6.71 20.30
C SER A 129 -6.98 -7.21 19.87
N ASP A 130 -7.77 -6.34 19.23
CA ASP A 130 -9.16 -6.63 18.85
C ASP A 130 -9.19 -7.75 17.79
N MET A 131 -8.27 -7.70 16.84
CA MET A 131 -8.13 -8.73 15.79
C MET A 131 -7.71 -10.11 16.34
N VAL A 132 -7.01 -10.17 17.48
CA VAL A 132 -6.69 -11.43 18.17
C VAL A 132 -7.94 -12.03 18.87
N GLU A 133 -8.84 -11.18 19.36
CA GLU A 133 -10.14 -11.64 19.87
C GLU A 133 -10.99 -12.21 18.72
N TYR A 134 -11.11 -11.49 17.60
CA TYR A 134 -11.81 -11.96 16.41
C TYR A 134 -11.23 -13.27 15.86
N LEU A 135 -9.90 -13.44 15.84
CA LEU A 135 -9.24 -14.70 15.46
C LEU A 135 -9.70 -15.88 16.35
N SER A 136 -9.82 -15.62 17.66
CA SER A 136 -10.28 -16.63 18.64
C SER A 136 -11.73 -17.05 18.37
N ARG A 137 -12.59 -16.12 17.92
CA ARG A 137 -13.98 -16.40 17.54
C ARG A 137 -14.11 -17.23 16.25
N VAL A 138 -13.21 -17.06 15.26
CA VAL A 138 -13.27 -17.82 13.98
C VAL A 138 -13.31 -19.33 14.18
N ARG A 139 -12.62 -19.88 15.20
CA ARG A 139 -12.64 -21.32 15.51
C ARG A 139 -14.06 -21.88 15.63
N LEU A 140 -14.99 -21.11 16.17
CA LEU A 140 -16.40 -21.49 16.34
C LEU A 140 -17.18 -21.46 15.02
N LEU A 141 -16.71 -20.67 14.05
CA LEU A 141 -17.38 -20.34 12.80
C LEU A 141 -16.82 -21.10 11.58
N LEU A 142 -15.72 -21.86 11.69
CA LEU A 142 -15.06 -22.57 10.58
C LEU A 142 -15.98 -23.46 9.70
N LYS A 143 -17.15 -23.87 10.20
CA LYS A 143 -18.14 -24.64 9.43
C LYS A 143 -18.99 -23.75 8.49
N THR A 144 -19.13 -22.46 8.78
CA THR A 144 -19.94 -21.53 7.97
C THR A 144 -19.15 -21.00 6.77
N ARG A 145 -19.85 -20.50 5.73
CA ARG A 145 -19.18 -19.88 4.57
C ARG A 145 -18.32 -18.68 5.00
N LYS A 146 -18.87 -17.80 5.86
CA LYS A 146 -18.17 -16.58 6.31
C LYS A 146 -16.99 -16.88 7.24
N GLY A 147 -17.07 -17.92 8.08
CA GLY A 147 -15.94 -18.37 8.90
C GLY A 147 -14.81 -19.00 8.08
N LYS A 148 -15.13 -19.71 7.00
CA LYS A 148 -14.12 -20.15 6.01
C LYS A 148 -13.44 -18.96 5.34
N ILE A 149 -14.21 -17.98 4.87
CA ILE A 149 -13.66 -16.74 4.26
C ILE A 149 -12.72 -16.03 5.26
N ALA A 150 -13.16 -15.83 6.50
CA ALA A 150 -12.32 -15.26 7.55
C ALA A 150 -11.02 -16.06 7.77
N SER A 151 -11.06 -17.39 7.71
CA SER A 151 -9.86 -18.23 7.87
C SER A 151 -8.80 -18.04 6.78
N TYR A 152 -9.19 -17.62 5.55
CA TYR A 152 -8.24 -17.22 4.51
C TYR A 152 -7.75 -15.78 4.68
N LEU A 153 -8.62 -14.87 5.16
CA LEU A 153 -8.29 -13.46 5.34
C LEU A 153 -7.34 -13.20 6.52
N PHE A 154 -7.42 -13.97 7.61
CA PHE A 154 -6.59 -13.76 8.80
C PHE A 154 -5.08 -13.87 8.56
N PRO A 155 -4.56 -14.93 7.91
CA PRO A 155 -3.15 -15.03 7.55
C PRO A 155 -2.69 -13.84 6.69
N LEU A 156 -3.53 -13.42 5.74
CA LEU A 156 -3.25 -12.29 4.85
C LEU A 156 -3.16 -10.98 5.65
N TYR A 157 -4.16 -10.68 6.48
CA TYR A 157 -4.18 -9.51 7.37
C TYR A 157 -2.91 -9.44 8.24
N PHE A 158 -2.52 -10.54 8.91
CA PHE A 158 -1.34 -10.52 9.78
C PHE A 158 -0.02 -10.38 9.01
N LYS A 159 0.08 -10.90 7.77
CA LYS A 159 1.26 -10.68 6.91
C LYS A 159 1.36 -9.23 6.44
N PHE A 160 0.24 -8.63 6.01
CA PHE A 160 0.17 -7.20 5.69
C PHE A 160 0.52 -6.32 6.91
N GLN A 161 0.00 -6.67 8.10
CA GLN A 161 0.34 -5.98 9.35
C GLN A 161 1.83 -6.12 9.72
N ALA A 162 2.39 -7.34 9.66
CA ALA A 162 3.80 -7.58 9.96
C ALA A 162 4.75 -6.87 8.96
N PHE A 163 4.34 -6.75 7.69
CA PHE A 163 5.06 -5.95 6.72
C PHE A 163 4.94 -4.44 7.00
N SER A 164 3.77 -3.97 7.43
CA SER A 164 3.55 -2.59 7.89
C SER A 164 4.41 -2.24 9.11
N GLU A 165 4.59 -3.17 10.05
CA GLU A 165 5.46 -3.00 11.22
C GLU A 165 6.94 -2.76 10.84
N LYS A 166 7.39 -3.21 9.65
CA LYS A 166 8.76 -2.94 9.14
C LYS A 166 9.02 -1.46 8.82
N PHE A 167 7.98 -0.65 8.61
CA PHE A 167 8.09 0.78 8.27
C PHE A 167 8.01 1.72 9.49
N GLY A 168 7.92 1.18 10.71
CA GLY A 168 7.88 1.98 11.95
C GLY A 168 6.62 2.83 12.08
N GLU A 169 6.76 4.08 12.52
CA GLU A 169 5.61 4.95 12.87
C GLU A 169 4.76 5.40 11.67
N LYS A 170 5.27 5.32 10.43
CA LYS A 170 4.60 5.84 9.22
C LYS A 170 4.70 4.87 8.04
N PRO A 171 3.93 3.76 8.07
CA PRO A 171 3.80 2.88 6.91
C PRO A 171 3.12 3.59 5.72
N PRO A 172 3.40 3.17 4.47
CA PRO A 172 2.78 3.72 3.27
C PRO A 172 1.25 3.73 3.34
N ILE A 173 0.60 4.79 2.83
CA ILE A 173 -0.87 4.95 2.90
C ILE A 173 -1.59 3.75 2.28
N VAL A 174 -1.16 3.31 1.10
CA VAL A 174 -1.68 2.12 0.38
C VAL A 174 -1.61 0.85 1.24
N LEU A 175 -0.59 0.71 2.10
CA LEU A 175 -0.44 -0.43 3.00
C LEU A 175 -1.37 -0.31 4.22
N GLN A 176 -1.56 0.89 4.77
CA GLN A 176 -2.54 1.14 5.84
C GLN A 176 -3.97 0.89 5.38
N ASP A 177 -4.34 1.42 4.20
CA ASP A 177 -5.66 1.23 3.60
C ASP A 177 -5.97 -0.26 3.41
N ALA A 178 -4.99 -1.04 2.95
CA ALA A 178 -5.12 -2.48 2.79
C ALA A 178 -5.30 -3.24 4.12
N VAL A 179 -4.55 -2.89 5.16
CA VAL A 179 -4.68 -3.49 6.50
C VAL A 179 -6.07 -3.18 7.09
N ASN A 180 -6.51 -1.92 7.02
CA ASN A 180 -7.82 -1.49 7.51
C ASN A 180 -8.96 -2.19 6.74
N TYR A 181 -8.82 -2.29 5.42
CA TYR A 181 -9.80 -2.95 4.56
C TYR A 181 -9.96 -4.44 4.90
N LEU A 182 -8.84 -5.18 4.99
CA LEU A 182 -8.86 -6.60 5.36
C LEU A 182 -9.46 -6.82 6.76
N ALA A 183 -9.17 -5.94 7.73
CA ALA A 183 -9.82 -5.97 9.04
C ALA A 183 -11.35 -5.80 8.92
N GLY A 184 -11.81 -4.87 8.09
CA GLY A 184 -13.24 -4.63 7.87
C GLY A 184 -14.00 -5.84 7.33
N ILE A 185 -13.44 -6.53 6.32
CA ILE A 185 -14.05 -7.77 5.79
C ILE A 185 -14.11 -8.86 6.87
N ILE A 186 -13.03 -9.03 7.64
CA ILE A 186 -12.96 -10.02 8.73
C ILE A 186 -14.06 -9.77 9.77
N ILE A 187 -14.25 -8.51 10.19
CA ILE A 187 -15.25 -8.12 11.18
C ILE A 187 -16.67 -8.33 10.64
N ASP A 188 -16.95 -7.94 9.39
CA ASP A 188 -18.25 -8.18 8.73
C ASP A 188 -18.57 -9.69 8.63
N CYS A 189 -17.56 -10.51 8.27
CA CYS A 189 -17.67 -11.96 8.23
C CYS A 189 -17.98 -12.59 9.58
N ILE A 190 -17.46 -12.06 10.69
CA ILE A 190 -17.69 -12.62 12.04
C ILE A 190 -19.02 -12.13 12.61
N ASN A 191 -19.27 -10.82 12.58
CA ASN A 191 -20.47 -10.23 13.18
C ASN A 191 -21.76 -10.76 12.54
N ARG A 192 -21.83 -10.83 11.20
CA ARG A 192 -22.99 -11.44 10.49
C ARG A 192 -23.14 -12.93 10.75
N CYS A 193 -22.10 -13.59 11.25
CA CYS A 193 -22.17 -15.00 11.63
C CYS A 193 -22.74 -15.19 13.05
N GLU A 194 -22.53 -14.22 13.95
CA GLU A 194 -23.13 -14.20 15.28
C GLU A 194 -24.64 -13.95 15.19
N GLU A 195 -25.08 -13.02 14.31
CA GLU A 195 -26.49 -12.75 14.02
C GLU A 195 -27.26 -14.01 13.59
N VAL A 196 -26.76 -14.75 12.59
CA VAL A 196 -27.38 -15.98 12.09
C VAL A 196 -27.33 -17.13 13.11
N GLY A 197 -26.32 -17.13 13.99
CA GLY A 197 -26.20 -18.10 15.08
C GLY A 197 -27.26 -17.94 16.17
N ASP A 198 -27.79 -16.73 16.35
CA ASP A 198 -28.83 -16.44 17.34
C ASP A 198 -30.25 -16.63 16.79
N ASP A 199 -30.47 -16.43 15.49
CA ASP A 199 -31.76 -16.77 14.86
C ASP A 199 -32.02 -18.28 14.85
N LEU A 200 -30.98 -19.11 14.65
CA LEU A 200 -31.11 -20.58 14.76
C LEU A 200 -31.41 -21.06 16.20
N LYS A 201 -31.00 -20.31 17.23
CA LYS A 201 -31.32 -20.62 18.64
C LYS A 201 -32.74 -20.20 19.05
N LYS A 202 -33.42 -19.34 18.28
CA LYS A 202 -34.82 -18.93 18.54
C LYS A 202 -35.85 -19.87 17.91
N ILE A 203 -35.41 -20.86 17.14
CA ILE A 203 -36.26 -21.82 16.41
C ILE A 203 -36.18 -23.24 17.03
N THR A 204 -35.46 -23.40 18.16
CA THR A 204 -35.40 -24.63 18.98
C THR A 204 -35.93 -24.36 20.38
#